data_AF-A0A7K3VW94-F1
#
_entry.id   AF-A0A7K3VW94-F1
#
_cell.length_a   1.000
_cell.length_b   1.000
_cell.length_c   1.000
_cell.angle_alpha   90.00
_cell.angle_beta   90.00
_cell.angle_gamma   90.00
#
_symmetry.space_group_name_H-M   'P 1'
#
loop_
_entity.id
_entity.type
_entity.pdbx_description
1 polymer ?
#
loop_
_entity_poly.entity_id
_entity_poly.type
_entity_poly.pdbx_seq_one_letter_code
_entity_poly.pdbx_strand_id
1 'polypeptide(L)'
;MAEIPASTQISEITDSMQTRPTVEPRPPTPPGPFVVAVGLLVALWCAGFAAVSVWFELTDHFEVGQYADDAAALSVVDWFVAALKVMGAAVALLAVSRTPRFLGPRTVGTLLWAAFATLAVYVAGSITQAVVMLAGSAGDAEQVDAASVGYVLAMLLGAAGFGVLAISYARRAALGRRVMLIGVCGAPVVLGSVFLGLPAILRAVGLLSGP
;
A
#
# COMPACT_ATOMS: atom_id res chain seq x y z
N MET A 1 19.91 24.84 -78.15
CA MET A 1 18.89 23.77 -78.03
C MET A 1 19.64 22.51 -77.62
N ALA A 2 19.71 22.24 -76.31
CA ALA A 2 18.82 21.29 -75.59
C ALA A 2 19.17 19.85 -75.99
N GLU A 3 19.53 18.90 -75.12
CA GLU A 3 19.09 18.63 -73.74
C GLU A 3 20.14 17.76 -72.99
N ILE A 4 20.17 17.91 -71.66
CA ILE A 4 21.07 17.27 -70.68
C ILE A 4 20.47 15.90 -70.28
N PRO A 5 21.27 14.87 -69.98
CA PRO A 5 20.79 13.51 -69.72
C PRO A 5 20.11 13.38 -68.36
N ALA A 6 19.02 12.61 -68.32
CA ALA A 6 18.32 12.22 -67.10
C ALA A 6 19.14 11.17 -66.33
N SER A 7 19.81 11.61 -65.27
CA SER A 7 20.36 10.71 -64.26
C SER A 7 19.24 10.26 -63.31
N THR A 8 19.02 8.96 -63.27
CA THR A 8 18.16 8.30 -62.29
C THR A 8 18.82 8.39 -60.91
N GLN A 9 18.42 9.36 -60.09
CA GLN A 9 18.73 9.37 -58.66
C GLN A 9 17.93 8.26 -57.97
N ILE A 10 18.62 7.18 -57.61
CA ILE A 10 18.15 6.21 -56.63
C ILE A 10 18.16 6.95 -55.29
N SER A 11 16.98 7.29 -54.76
CA SER A 11 16.83 7.76 -53.38
C SER A 11 17.26 6.63 -52.45
N GLU A 12 18.50 6.72 -52.00
CA GLU A 12 19.01 6.03 -50.82
C GLU A 12 18.19 6.53 -49.62
N ILE A 13 17.13 5.77 -49.30
CA ILE A 13 16.40 5.93 -48.05
C ILE A 13 17.34 5.42 -46.97
N THR A 14 18.24 6.30 -46.54
CA THR A 14 19.01 6.14 -45.31
C THR A 14 18.02 6.28 -44.17
N ASP A 15 17.37 5.15 -43.86
CA ASP A 15 16.58 4.94 -42.66
C ASP A 15 17.52 5.12 -41.48
N SER A 16 17.62 6.38 -41.08
CA SER A 16 18.31 6.82 -39.90
C SER A 16 17.49 6.26 -38.75
N MET A 17 17.87 5.06 -38.30
CA MET A 17 17.69 4.61 -36.93
C MET A 17 18.31 5.65 -36.00
N GLN A 18 17.61 6.77 -35.85
CA GLN A 18 17.86 7.76 -34.86
C GLN A 18 17.47 7.08 -33.56
N THR A 19 18.45 6.43 -32.94
CA THR A 19 18.39 5.94 -31.57
C THR A 19 17.85 7.07 -30.72
N ARG A 20 16.55 6.98 -30.42
CA ARG A 20 15.83 7.91 -29.58
C ARG A 20 16.67 8.07 -28.32
N PRO A 21 17.16 9.27 -28.00
CA PRO A 21 18.02 9.45 -26.84
C PRO A 21 17.26 8.90 -25.63
N THR A 22 17.83 7.87 -25.01
CA THR A 22 17.32 7.27 -23.79
C THR A 22 17.33 8.38 -22.76
N VAL A 23 16.17 9.02 -22.57
CA VAL A 23 16.01 10.08 -21.57
C VAL A 23 16.32 9.45 -20.23
N GLU A 24 17.53 9.69 -19.76
CA GLU A 24 17.99 9.17 -18.47
C GLU A 24 17.03 9.71 -17.39
N PRO A 25 16.42 8.84 -16.58
CA PRO A 25 15.47 9.28 -15.57
C PRO A 25 16.16 10.23 -14.60
N ARG A 26 15.81 11.52 -14.67
CA ARG A 26 16.39 12.53 -13.78
C ARG A 26 16.11 12.11 -12.32
N PRO A 27 17.12 12.10 -11.45
CA PRO A 27 16.93 11.67 -10.07
C PRO A 27 15.88 12.55 -9.38
N PRO A 28 14.99 11.96 -8.55
CA PRO A 28 13.93 12.71 -7.88
C PRO A 28 14.52 13.77 -6.96
N THR A 29 13.86 14.92 -6.88
CA THR A 29 14.23 16.00 -5.95
C THR A 29 14.25 15.46 -4.51
N PRO A 30 15.22 15.85 -3.66
CA PRO A 30 15.27 15.40 -2.27
C PRO A 30 14.00 15.80 -1.49
N PRO A 31 13.59 15.01 -0.48
CA PRO A 31 12.45 15.35 0.36
C PRO A 31 12.75 16.57 1.23
N GLY A 32 11.75 17.43 1.42
CA GLY A 32 11.81 18.48 2.43
C GLY A 32 11.78 17.92 3.86
N PRO A 33 12.27 18.67 4.87
CA PRO A 33 12.41 18.19 6.25
C PRO A 33 11.07 17.74 6.87
N PHE A 34 9.98 18.41 6.55
CA PHE A 34 8.64 18.02 6.99
C PHE A 34 8.25 16.62 6.48
N VAL A 35 8.53 16.31 5.21
CA VAL A 35 8.22 15.01 4.60
C VAL A 35 9.06 13.91 5.23
N VAL A 36 10.32 14.21 5.58
CA VAL A 36 11.19 13.29 6.32
C VAL A 36 10.60 12.98 7.69
N ALA A 37 10.19 14.00 8.45
CA ALA A 37 9.57 13.81 9.75
C ALA A 37 8.29 12.96 9.67
N VAL A 38 7.42 13.24 8.69
CA VAL A 38 6.21 12.43 8.44
C VAL A 38 6.57 10.98 8.11
N GLY A 39 7.57 10.75 7.24
CA GLY A 39 7.98 9.40 6.88
C GLY A 39 8.54 8.60 8.06
N LEU A 40 9.32 9.24 8.93
CA LEU A 40 9.81 8.61 10.16
C LEU A 40 8.67 8.30 11.13
N LEU A 41 7.72 9.22 11.30
CA LEU A 41 6.56 9.02 12.17
C LEU A 41 5.67 7.88 11.67
N VAL A 42 5.41 7.81 10.36
CA VAL A 42 4.65 6.71 9.74
C VAL A 42 5.40 5.39 9.87
N ALA A 43 6.73 5.39 9.69
CA ALA A 43 7.53 4.18 9.87
C ALA A 43 7.50 3.66 11.32
N LEU A 44 7.62 4.57 12.31
CA LEU A 44 7.50 4.23 13.72
C LEU A 44 6.10 3.74 14.07
N TRP A 45 5.06 4.38 13.51
CA TRP A 45 3.67 3.94 13.68
C TRP A 45 3.48 2.51 13.16
N CYS A 46 3.95 2.21 11.94
CA CYS A 46 3.92 0.86 11.38
C CYS A 46 4.69 -0.14 12.26
N ALA A 47 5.90 0.22 12.72
CA ALA A 47 6.71 -0.63 13.57
C ALA A 47 6.05 -0.90 14.93
N GLY A 48 5.43 0.11 15.54
CA GLY A 48 4.69 -0.04 16.80
C GLY A 48 3.51 -1.00 16.65
N PHE A 49 2.73 -0.86 15.58
CA PHE A 49 1.65 -1.80 15.28
C PHE A 49 2.12 -3.23 14.99
N ALA A 50 3.32 -3.39 14.42
CA ALA A 50 3.91 -4.72 14.19
C ALA A 50 4.38 -5.35 15.51
N ALA A 51 4.94 -4.55 16.42
CA ALA A 51 5.34 -5.00 17.75
C ALA A 51 4.13 -5.50 18.57
N VAL A 52 2.96 -4.88 18.43
CA VAL A 52 1.71 -5.37 19.06
C VAL A 52 1.32 -6.75 18.55
N SER A 53 1.43 -7.00 17.24
CA SER A 53 1.18 -8.34 16.68
C SER A 53 2.14 -9.38 17.27
N VAL A 54 3.44 -9.09 17.27
CA VAL A 54 4.44 -9.97 17.91
C VAL A 54 4.15 -10.20 19.39
N TRP A 55 3.66 -9.19 20.10
CA TRP A 55 3.26 -9.31 21.50
C TRP A 55 2.07 -10.26 21.70
N PHE A 56 1.06 -10.21 20.83
CA PHE A 56 -0.07 -11.14 20.90
C PHE A 56 0.37 -12.58 20.71
N GLU A 57 1.28 -12.83 19.78
CA GLU A 57 1.87 -14.15 19.58
C GLU A 57 2.69 -14.59 20.82
N LEU A 58 3.52 -13.72 21.38
CA LEU A 58 4.36 -14.05 22.54
C LEU A 58 3.58 -14.29 23.84
N THR A 59 2.34 -13.81 23.90
CA THR A 59 1.48 -13.96 25.09
C THR A 59 0.43 -15.05 24.92
N ASP A 60 0.52 -15.83 23.84
CA ASP A 60 -0.46 -16.85 23.47
C ASP A 60 -1.90 -16.31 23.54
N HIS A 61 -2.06 -15.04 23.12
CA HIS A 61 -3.30 -14.28 23.33
C HIS A 61 -4.52 -14.98 22.71
N PHE A 62 -4.30 -15.70 21.60
CA PHE A 62 -5.33 -16.43 20.90
C PHE A 62 -5.62 -17.82 21.47
N GLU A 63 -4.73 -18.39 22.32
CA GLU A 63 -4.93 -19.72 22.92
C GLU A 63 -5.91 -19.72 24.09
N VAL A 64 -6.33 -18.54 24.56
CA VAL A 64 -7.18 -18.40 25.75
C VAL A 64 -8.51 -17.73 25.39
N GLY A 65 -9.62 -18.30 25.89
CA GLY A 65 -10.96 -17.71 25.79
C GLY A 65 -11.68 -18.04 24.49
N GLN A 66 -12.53 -17.13 24.02
CA GLN A 66 -13.45 -17.33 22.89
C GLN A 66 -12.79 -17.58 21.52
N TYR A 67 -11.46 -17.46 21.44
CA TYR A 67 -10.67 -17.57 20.22
C TYR A 67 -9.80 -18.84 20.16
N ALA A 68 -9.80 -19.65 21.23
CA ALA A 68 -8.91 -20.81 21.37
C ALA A 68 -9.11 -21.86 20.26
N ASP A 69 -10.35 -22.09 19.83
CA ASP A 69 -10.67 -23.07 18.78
C ASP A 69 -10.12 -22.66 17.40
N ASP A 70 -9.88 -21.37 17.17
CA ASP A 70 -9.37 -20.82 15.91
C ASP A 70 -7.95 -20.19 16.07
N ALA A 71 -7.25 -20.48 17.18
CA ALA A 71 -6.00 -19.82 17.56
C ALA A 71 -4.93 -19.90 16.47
N ALA A 72 -4.77 -21.06 15.83
CA ALA A 72 -3.82 -21.27 14.74
C ALA A 72 -4.14 -20.42 13.51
N ALA A 73 -5.42 -20.28 13.15
CA ALA A 73 -5.84 -19.43 12.05
C ALA A 73 -5.61 -17.95 12.36
N LEU A 74 -5.91 -17.52 13.59
CA LEU A 74 -5.71 -16.15 14.05
C LEU A 74 -4.23 -15.78 14.13
N SER A 75 -3.36 -16.68 14.56
CA SER A 75 -1.90 -16.50 14.54
C SER A 75 -1.38 -16.28 13.11
N VAL A 76 -1.83 -17.08 12.13
CA VAL A 76 -1.44 -16.89 10.72
C VAL A 76 -1.86 -15.52 10.19
N VAL A 77 -3.08 -15.08 10.51
CA VAL A 77 -3.59 -13.77 10.12
C VAL A 77 -2.80 -12.65 10.81
N ASP A 78 -2.46 -12.79 12.09
CA ASP A 78 -1.70 -11.79 12.82
C ASP A 78 -0.27 -11.65 12.26
N TRP A 79 0.42 -12.76 11.99
CA TRP A 79 1.73 -12.74 11.33
C TRP A 79 1.69 -12.12 9.93
N PHE A 80 0.64 -12.40 9.16
CA PHE A 80 0.44 -11.75 7.86
C PHE A 80 0.28 -10.24 8.01
N VAL A 81 -0.52 -9.78 8.97
CA VAL A 81 -0.72 -8.36 9.26
C VAL A 81 0.58 -7.71 9.78
N ALA A 82 1.36 -8.40 10.62
CA ALA A 82 2.67 -7.95 11.07
C ALA A 82 3.62 -7.73 9.90
N ALA A 83 3.68 -8.68 8.96
CA ALA A 83 4.50 -8.56 7.75
C ALA A 83 4.09 -7.37 6.88
N LEU A 84 2.78 -7.12 6.72
CA LEU A 84 2.27 -5.95 6.01
C LEU A 84 2.69 -4.63 6.68
N LYS A 85 2.65 -4.57 8.02
CA LYS A 85 3.08 -3.38 8.78
C LYS A 85 4.59 -3.14 8.62
N VAL A 86 5.41 -4.18 8.68
CA VAL A 86 6.86 -4.08 8.40
C VAL A 86 7.12 -3.58 6.98
N MET A 87 6.37 -4.10 5.99
CA MET A 87 6.43 -3.60 4.62
C MET A 87 6.03 -2.13 4.52
N GLY A 88 4.97 -1.72 5.22
CA GLY A 88 4.56 -0.31 5.33
C GLY A 88 5.66 0.58 5.88
N ALA A 89 6.35 0.15 6.94
CA ALA A 89 7.49 0.88 7.51
C ALA A 89 8.63 1.00 6.49
N ALA A 90 8.99 -0.09 5.81
CA ALA A 90 10.02 -0.07 4.77
C ALA A 90 9.66 0.88 3.62
N VAL A 91 8.40 0.88 3.16
CA VAL A 91 7.91 1.80 2.12
C VAL A 91 7.99 3.26 2.57
N ALA A 92 7.61 3.56 3.82
CA ALA A 92 7.71 4.91 4.38
C ALA A 92 9.16 5.40 4.44
N LEU A 93 10.10 4.55 4.87
CA LEU A 93 11.53 4.87 4.88
C LEU A 93 12.10 5.05 3.47
N LEU A 94 11.71 4.19 2.52
CA LEU A 94 12.11 4.31 1.11
C LEU A 94 11.62 5.63 0.50
N ALA A 95 10.42 6.10 0.86
CA ALA A 95 9.85 7.34 0.35
C ALA A 95 10.65 8.60 0.78
N VAL A 96 11.34 8.54 1.92
CA VAL A 96 12.16 9.64 2.45
C VAL A 96 13.67 9.45 2.20
N SER A 97 14.08 8.27 1.73
CA SER A 97 15.45 8.02 1.32
C SER A 97 15.85 8.89 0.10
N ARG A 98 17.09 9.38 0.08
CA ARG A 98 17.59 10.28 -0.98
C ARG A 98 17.77 9.55 -2.32
N THR A 99 18.08 8.25 -2.29
CA THR A 99 18.32 7.42 -3.47
C THR A 99 17.89 5.98 -3.18
N PRO A 100 16.65 5.60 -3.55
CA PRO A 100 16.24 4.20 -3.41
C PRO A 100 17.08 3.34 -4.36
N ARG A 101 18.09 2.65 -3.82
CA ARG A 101 18.97 1.76 -4.60
C ARG A 101 18.27 0.51 -5.14
N PHE A 102 17.19 0.09 -4.49
CA PHE A 102 16.59 -1.23 -4.71
C PHE A 102 15.27 -1.22 -5.49
N LEU A 103 14.50 -0.13 -5.46
CA LEU A 103 13.19 -0.06 -6.09
C LEU A 103 13.05 1.16 -7.00
N GLY A 104 12.50 0.91 -8.19
CA GLY A 104 12.20 1.97 -9.14
C GLY A 104 11.17 2.97 -8.56
N PRO A 105 11.22 4.26 -8.95
CA PRO A 105 10.32 5.29 -8.43
C PRO A 105 8.84 4.96 -8.63
N ARG A 106 8.50 4.26 -9.72
CA ARG A 106 7.12 3.82 -9.98
C ARG A 106 6.64 2.84 -8.91
N THR A 107 7.48 1.88 -8.52
CA THR A 107 7.14 0.86 -7.52
C THR A 107 6.89 1.49 -6.15
N VAL A 108 7.80 2.36 -5.69
CA VAL A 108 7.64 3.07 -4.41
C VAL A 108 6.37 3.92 -4.42
N GLY A 109 6.11 4.65 -5.53
CA GLY A 109 4.89 5.41 -5.71
C GLY A 109 3.62 4.57 -5.66
N THR A 110 3.59 3.43 -6.37
CA THR A 110 2.47 2.49 -6.34
C THR A 110 2.23 1.95 -4.93
N LEU A 111 3.29 1.57 -4.21
CA LEU A 111 3.20 1.05 -2.84
C LEU A 111 2.66 2.10 -1.85
N LEU A 112 3.06 3.37 -1.99
CA LEU A 112 2.53 4.46 -1.15
C LEU A 112 1.04 4.69 -1.40
N TRP A 113 0.61 4.72 -2.66
CA TRP A 113 -0.80 4.84 -3.02
C TRP A 113 -1.62 3.63 -2.57
N ALA A 114 -1.04 2.44 -2.67
CA ALA A 114 -1.61 1.19 -2.16
C ALA A 114 -1.83 1.21 -0.64
N ALA A 115 -0.81 1.59 0.12
CA ALA A 115 -0.91 1.70 1.58
C ALA A 115 -1.94 2.75 2.00
N PHE A 116 -1.92 3.93 1.36
CA PHE A 116 -2.93 4.97 1.57
C PHE A 116 -4.35 4.46 1.32
N ALA A 117 -4.60 3.86 0.15
CA ALA A 117 -5.94 3.40 -0.22
C ALA A 117 -6.43 2.28 0.67
N THR A 118 -5.55 1.36 1.08
CA THR A 118 -5.88 0.28 2.01
C THR A 118 -6.36 0.82 3.34
N LEU A 119 -5.61 1.76 3.94
CA LEU A 119 -6.00 2.38 5.21
C LEU A 119 -7.25 3.25 5.06
N ALA A 120 -7.39 3.97 3.95
CA ALA A 120 -8.58 4.79 3.70
C ALA A 120 -9.86 3.93 3.57
N VAL A 121 -9.78 2.80 2.87
CA VAL A 121 -10.90 1.84 2.77
C VAL A 121 -11.21 1.24 4.13
N TYR A 122 -10.19 0.85 4.90
CA TYR A 122 -10.37 0.35 6.25
C TYR A 122 -11.09 1.36 7.16
N VAL A 123 -10.63 2.61 7.18
CA VAL A 123 -11.23 3.68 7.99
C VAL A 123 -12.66 3.97 7.53
N ALA A 124 -12.90 4.06 6.22
CA ALA A 124 -14.23 4.28 5.67
C ALA A 124 -15.19 3.15 6.07
N GLY A 125 -14.77 1.90 5.91
CA GLY A 125 -15.56 0.72 6.32
C GLY A 125 -15.85 0.71 7.82
N SER A 126 -14.85 1.03 8.64
CA SER A 126 -15.01 1.09 10.10
C SER A 126 -15.99 2.18 10.54
N ILE A 127 -15.94 3.36 9.90
CA ILE A 127 -16.90 4.45 10.16
C ILE A 127 -18.30 4.04 9.71
N THR A 128 -18.44 3.45 8.52
CA THR A 128 -19.74 2.97 8.03
C THR A 128 -20.35 1.93 8.98
N GLN A 129 -19.55 0.97 9.45
CA GLN A 129 -19.99 -0.03 10.42
C GLN A 129 -20.44 0.63 11.74
N ALA A 130 -19.65 1.54 12.29
CA ALA A 130 -20.02 2.27 13.51
C ALA A 130 -21.32 3.05 13.34
N VAL A 131 -21.53 3.72 12.20
CA VAL A 131 -22.78 4.45 11.92
C VAL A 131 -23.98 3.52 11.83
N VAL A 132 -23.84 2.36 11.17
CA VAL A 132 -24.90 1.34 11.04
C VAL A 132 -25.29 0.76 12.41
N MET A 133 -24.31 0.52 13.28
CA MET A 133 -24.53 0.04 14.65
C MET A 133 -25.20 1.10 15.52
N LEU A 134 -24.75 2.35 15.46
CA LEU A 134 -25.36 3.47 16.18
C LEU A 134 -26.78 3.80 15.70
N ALA A 135 -27.07 3.55 14.42
CA ALA A 135 -28.42 3.67 13.87
C ALA A 135 -29.35 2.51 14.28
N GLY A 136 -28.85 1.49 14.98
CA GLY A 136 -29.62 0.31 15.40
C GLY A 136 -30.02 -0.60 14.24
N SER A 137 -29.38 -0.44 13.07
CA SER A 137 -29.76 -1.17 11.85
C SER A 137 -29.10 -2.55 11.75
N ALA A 138 -27.88 -2.72 12.28
CA ALA A 138 -27.21 -4.01 12.41
C ALA A 138 -26.11 -3.93 13.48
N GLY A 139 -26.00 -4.95 14.33
CA GLY A 139 -25.04 -5.00 15.44
C GLY A 139 -25.51 -4.26 16.69
N ASP A 140 -24.72 -4.37 17.76
CA ASP A 140 -25.04 -3.78 19.06
C ASP A 140 -24.23 -2.49 19.27
N ALA A 141 -24.89 -1.39 19.64
CA ALA A 141 -24.25 -0.10 19.82
C ALA A 141 -23.23 -0.10 20.99
N GLU A 142 -23.39 -1.00 21.96
CA GLU A 142 -22.47 -1.16 23.09
C GLU A 142 -21.06 -1.62 22.66
N GLN A 143 -20.91 -2.17 21.45
CA GLN A 143 -19.62 -2.57 20.90
C GLN A 143 -18.79 -1.38 20.37
N VAL A 144 -19.37 -0.17 20.27
CA VAL A 144 -18.63 1.04 19.88
C VAL A 144 -18.02 1.67 21.13
N ASP A 145 -16.84 1.16 21.53
CA ASP A 145 -16.12 1.63 22.69
C ASP A 145 -15.04 2.68 22.37
N ALA A 146 -14.48 3.30 23.41
CA ALA A 146 -13.43 4.31 23.27
C ALA A 146 -12.15 3.74 22.63
N ALA A 147 -11.85 2.46 22.85
CA ALA A 147 -10.69 1.79 22.26
C ALA A 147 -10.83 1.66 20.74
N SER A 148 -12.01 1.27 20.26
CA SER A 148 -12.34 1.19 18.83
C SER A 148 -12.23 2.54 18.14
N VAL A 149 -12.74 3.60 18.77
CA VAL A 149 -12.60 4.98 18.26
C VAL A 149 -11.11 5.38 18.19
N GLY A 150 -10.35 5.10 19.25
CA GLY A 150 -8.91 5.36 19.30
C GLY A 150 -8.15 4.63 18.19
N TYR A 151 -8.51 3.38 17.92
CA TYR A 151 -7.94 2.57 16.84
C TYR A 151 -8.24 3.17 15.46
N VAL A 152 -9.49 3.54 15.19
CA VAL A 152 -9.88 4.17 13.91
C VAL A 152 -9.15 5.49 13.70
N LEU A 153 -9.00 6.31 14.76
CA LEU A 153 -8.21 7.54 14.69
C LEU A 153 -6.73 7.28 14.42
N ALA A 154 -6.13 6.26 15.04
CA ALA A 154 -4.76 5.86 14.76
C ALA A 154 -4.58 5.42 13.30
N MET A 155 -5.55 4.69 12.74
CA MET A 155 -5.56 4.28 11.33
C MET A 155 -5.77 5.46 10.38
N LEU A 156 -6.61 6.42 10.75
CA LEU A 156 -6.80 7.67 10.00
C LEU A 156 -5.52 8.50 9.95
N LEU A 157 -4.78 8.59 11.06
CA LEU A 157 -3.47 9.25 11.10
C LEU A 157 -2.45 8.53 10.21
N GLY A 158 -2.43 7.19 10.24
CA GLY A 158 -1.63 6.38 9.32
C GLY A 158 -1.97 6.66 7.86
N ALA A 159 -3.27 6.67 7.51
CA ALA A 159 -3.75 6.99 6.17
C ALA A 159 -3.31 8.39 5.73
N ALA A 160 -3.51 9.40 6.58
CA ALA A 160 -3.08 10.77 6.29
C ALA A 160 -1.56 10.84 6.04
N GLY A 161 -0.76 10.18 6.88
CA GLY A 161 0.69 10.10 6.73
C GLY A 161 1.11 9.47 5.40
N PHE A 162 0.56 8.32 5.04
CA PHE A 162 0.82 7.68 3.74
C PHE A 162 0.34 8.52 2.57
N GLY A 163 -0.79 9.23 2.70
CA GLY A 163 -1.28 10.16 1.69
C GLY A 163 -0.32 11.32 1.44
N VAL A 164 0.20 11.95 2.49
CA VAL A 164 1.21 13.01 2.40
C VAL A 164 2.48 12.49 1.71
N LEU A 165 2.96 11.29 2.08
CA LEU A 165 4.11 10.66 1.45
C LEU A 165 3.85 10.35 -0.03
N ALA A 166 2.68 9.80 -0.36
CA ALA A 166 2.29 9.45 -1.73
C ALA A 166 2.24 10.68 -2.64
N ILE A 167 1.60 11.77 -2.19
CA ILE A 167 1.48 13.03 -2.94
C ILE A 167 2.86 13.66 -3.11
N SER A 168 3.65 13.75 -2.03
CA SER A 168 4.99 14.32 -2.08
C SER A 168 5.91 13.54 -3.02
N TYR A 169 5.89 12.21 -2.93
CA TYR A 169 6.70 11.34 -3.78
C TYR A 169 6.26 11.41 -5.24
N ALA A 170 4.95 11.43 -5.52
CA ALA A 170 4.42 11.56 -6.87
C ALA A 170 4.85 12.87 -7.55
N ARG A 171 4.86 13.98 -6.80
CA ARG A 171 5.37 15.26 -7.29
C ARG A 171 6.87 15.21 -7.58
N ARG A 172 7.67 14.65 -6.67
CA ARG A 172 9.14 14.59 -6.79
C ARG A 172 9.62 13.63 -7.88
N ALA A 173 8.89 12.55 -8.14
CA ALA A 173 9.21 11.54 -9.14
C ALA A 173 8.39 11.68 -10.45
N ALA A 174 7.63 12.77 -10.60
CA ALA A 174 6.77 13.04 -11.77
C ALA A 174 5.89 11.84 -12.17
N LEU A 175 5.27 11.19 -11.18
CA LEU A 175 4.46 9.98 -11.42
C LEU A 175 3.16 10.34 -12.14
N GLY A 176 2.87 9.60 -13.21
CA GLY A 176 1.62 9.75 -13.97
C GLY A 176 0.40 9.15 -13.26
N ARG A 177 -0.79 9.60 -13.64
CA ARG A 177 -2.09 9.17 -13.09
C ARG A 177 -2.30 7.65 -13.11
N ARG A 178 -1.72 6.93 -14.08
CA ARG A 178 -1.77 5.46 -14.17
C ARG A 178 -1.16 4.78 -12.94
N VAL A 179 -0.02 5.28 -12.45
CA VAL A 179 0.69 4.71 -11.28
C VAL A 179 -0.16 4.87 -10.01
N MET A 180 -0.80 6.03 -9.86
CA MET A 180 -1.73 6.31 -8.78
C MET A 180 -2.94 5.37 -8.84
N LEU A 181 -3.59 5.22 -9.99
CA LEU A 181 -4.76 4.34 -10.14
C LEU A 181 -4.42 2.87 -9.85
N ILE A 182 -3.27 2.38 -10.32
CA ILE A 182 -2.81 1.02 -10.03
C ILE A 182 -2.62 0.82 -8.53
N GLY A 183 -2.02 1.79 -7.83
CA GLY A 183 -1.86 1.69 -6.37
C GLY A 183 -3.21 1.74 -5.64
N VAL A 184 -4.03 2.73 -5.97
CA VAL A 184 -5.32 2.98 -5.29
C VAL A 184 -6.32 1.85 -5.49
N CYS A 185 -6.41 1.29 -6.69
CA CYS A 185 -7.35 0.21 -6.98
C CYS A 185 -6.74 -1.17 -6.70
N GLY A 186 -5.45 -1.35 -7.02
CA GLY A 186 -4.81 -2.66 -6.99
C GLY A 186 -4.71 -3.22 -5.57
N ALA A 187 -4.28 -2.41 -4.60
CA ALA A 187 -4.09 -2.92 -3.25
C ALA A 187 -5.39 -3.30 -2.54
N PRO A 188 -6.45 -2.47 -2.50
CA PRO A 188 -7.72 -2.89 -1.89
C PRO A 188 -8.32 -4.12 -2.55
N VAL A 189 -8.20 -4.27 -3.88
CA VAL A 189 -8.68 -5.45 -4.59
C VAL A 189 -7.88 -6.69 -4.23
N VAL A 190 -6.53 -6.60 -4.24
CA VAL A 190 -5.67 -7.72 -3.85
C VAL A 190 -5.91 -8.09 -2.39
N LEU A 191 -5.95 -7.11 -1.50
CA LEU A 191 -6.17 -7.32 -0.07
C LEU A 191 -7.55 -7.94 0.16
N GLY A 192 -8.61 -7.39 -0.45
CA GLY A 192 -9.96 -7.94 -0.37
C GLY A 192 -10.02 -9.36 -0.90
N SER A 193 -9.33 -9.66 -2.00
CA SER A 193 -9.24 -11.02 -2.56
C SER A 193 -8.52 -11.98 -1.62
N VAL A 194 -7.41 -11.53 -1.00
CA VAL A 194 -6.68 -12.32 0.01
C VAL A 194 -7.55 -12.56 1.23
N PHE A 195 -8.27 -11.55 1.73
CA PHE A 195 -9.16 -11.70 2.89
C PHE A 195 -10.38 -12.57 2.60
N LEU A 196 -10.82 -12.68 1.35
CA LEU A 196 -11.88 -13.63 0.96
C LEU A 196 -11.34 -15.05 0.76
N GLY A 197 -10.14 -15.18 0.20
CA GLY A 197 -9.52 -16.48 -0.11
C GLY A 197 -8.87 -17.15 1.09
N LEU A 198 -8.20 -16.40 1.96
CA LEU A 198 -7.46 -16.92 3.11
C LEU A 198 -8.36 -17.73 4.07
N PRO A 199 -9.56 -17.27 4.46
CA PRO A 199 -10.47 -18.08 5.27
C PRO A 199 -10.89 -19.38 4.58
N ALA A 200 -11.09 -19.37 3.26
CA ALA A 200 -11.43 -20.58 2.50
C ALA A 200 -10.27 -21.58 2.47
N ILE A 201 -9.03 -21.10 2.33
CA ILE A 201 -7.82 -21.93 2.40
C ILE A 201 -7.63 -22.49 3.80
N LEU A 202 -7.74 -21.65 4.83
CA LEU A 202 -7.60 -22.08 6.23
C LEU A 202 -8.65 -23.13 6.61
N ARG A 203 -9.90 -22.98 6.13
CA ARG A 203 -10.93 -24.04 6.25
C ARG A 203 -10.58 -25.31 5.50
N ALA A 204 -10.08 -25.19 4.26
CA ALA A 204 -9.69 -26.36 3.46
C ALA A 204 -8.55 -27.17 4.10
N VAL A 205 -7.68 -26.52 4.86
CA VAL A 205 -6.58 -27.14 5.60
C VAL A 205 -7.00 -27.56 7.03
N GLY A 206 -8.25 -27.31 7.43
CA GLY A 206 -8.80 -27.71 8.72
C GLY A 206 -8.37 -26.85 9.90
N LEU A 207 -7.86 -25.63 9.65
CA LEU A 207 -7.41 -24.67 10.66
C LEU A 207 -8.49 -23.71 11.15
N LEU A 208 -9.62 -23.63 10.44
CA LEU A 208 -10.81 -22.88 10.84
C LEU A 208 -11.98 -23.85 10.98
N SER A 209 -12.71 -23.73 12.09
CA SER A 209 -13.93 -24.50 12.29
C SER A 209 -14.99 -24.17 11.23
N GLY A 210 -15.76 -25.17 10.80
CA GLY A 210 -16.86 -24.99 9.84
C GLY A 210 -18.00 -24.14 10.41
N PRO A 211 -18.90 -23.58 9.57
CA PRO A 211 -20.02 -22.78 10.03
C PRO A 211 -20.99 -23.56 10.93
#